data_AF-A0A421JMI5-F1
#
_entry.id   AF-A0A421JMI5-F1
#
_cell.length_a   1.000
_cell.length_b   1.000
_cell.length_c   1.000
_cell.angle_alpha   90.00
_cell.angle_beta   90.00
_cell.angle_gamma   90.00
#
_symmetry.space_group_name_H-M   'P 1'
#
loop_
_entity.id
_entity.type
_entity.pdbx_description
1 polymer ?
#
loop_
_entity_poly.entity_id
_entity_poly.type
_entity_poly.pdbx_seq_one_letter_code
_entity_poly.pdbx_strand_id
1 'polypeptide(L)'
;MQFLTAKSLLYVRVIFLFTISFYLINDPEVLSTAGFVILLGQAMRVPILHLEKSNPVLAIAAIAFFSLGLGDVIPLLAENTLYFESVLPIRVAGFMILAAYVYIVPTSILSNSLVLTFAFFEFWLNFLIYNNLRDEKYYKMKKFVEENGEEIQRVQGEQVRVVELDD
;
A
#
# COMPACT_ATOMS: atom_id res chain seq x y z
N MET A 1 -21.79 -3.43 5.14
CA MET A 1 -21.53 -2.61 3.93
C MET A 1 -20.25 -1.82 4.17
N GLN A 2 -19.11 -2.29 3.67
CA GLN A 2 -17.87 -1.50 3.69
C GLN A 2 -17.97 -0.48 2.56
N PHE A 3 -18.08 0.81 2.90
CA PHE A 3 -18.14 1.90 1.93
C PHE A 3 -16.88 2.00 1.04
N LEU A 4 -15.77 1.37 1.47
CA LEU A 4 -14.50 1.32 0.74
C LEU A 4 -14.00 -0.13 0.69
N THR A 5 -14.13 -0.77 -0.47
CA THR A 5 -13.54 -2.10 -0.75
C THR A 5 -12.02 -1.95 -0.92
N ALA A 6 -11.24 -2.97 -0.54
CA ALA A 6 -9.78 -3.01 -0.72
C ALA A 6 -9.38 -2.73 -2.18
N LYS A 7 -10.12 -3.28 -3.15
CA LYS A 7 -9.95 -3.00 -4.59
C LYS A 7 -10.06 -1.50 -4.90
N SER A 8 -11.07 -0.82 -4.35
CA SER A 8 -11.26 0.63 -4.60
C SER A 8 -10.11 1.47 -4.06
N LEU A 9 -9.59 1.14 -2.87
CA LEU A 9 -8.43 1.80 -2.29
C LEU A 9 -7.14 1.54 -3.08
N LEU A 10 -6.98 0.34 -3.65
CA LEU A 10 -5.88 0.03 -4.56
C LEU A 10 -5.94 0.89 -5.83
N TYR A 11 -7.12 1.05 -6.44
CA TYR A 11 -7.29 1.96 -7.58
C TYR A 11 -6.96 3.41 -7.22
N VAL A 12 -7.42 3.90 -6.05
CA VAL A 12 -7.08 5.25 -5.57
C VAL A 12 -5.57 5.42 -5.43
N ARG A 13 -4.87 4.42 -4.87
CA ARG A 13 -3.41 4.46 -4.75
C ARG A 13 -2.70 4.48 -6.11
N VAL A 14 -3.15 3.67 -7.06
CA VAL A 14 -2.61 3.69 -8.44
C VAL A 14 -2.80 5.05 -9.08
N ILE A 15 -4.00 5.62 -8.99
CA ILE A 15 -4.31 6.96 -9.54
C ILE A 15 -3.43 8.01 -8.88
N PHE A 16 -3.20 7.91 -7.56
CA PHE A 16 -2.29 8.79 -6.82
C PHE A 16 -0.85 8.72 -7.37
N LEU A 17 -0.31 7.52 -7.61
CA LEU A 17 1.03 7.34 -8.18
C LEU A 17 1.15 7.91 -9.60
N PHE A 18 0.13 7.68 -10.44
CA PHE A 18 0.09 8.27 -11.78
C PHE A 18 -0.04 9.79 -11.76
N THR A 19 -0.80 10.33 -10.80
CA THR A 19 -0.94 11.77 -10.61
C THR A 19 0.40 12.39 -10.21
N ILE A 20 1.14 11.77 -9.28
CA ILE A 20 2.49 12.22 -8.93
C ILE A 20 3.40 12.20 -10.15
N SER A 21 3.42 11.09 -10.89
CA SER A 21 4.23 10.96 -12.11
C SER A 21 3.91 12.05 -13.14
N PHE A 22 2.63 12.33 -13.36
CA PHE A 22 2.17 13.37 -14.27
C PHE A 22 2.63 14.77 -13.85
N TYR A 23 2.47 15.13 -12.56
CA TYR A 23 2.91 16.43 -12.07
C TYR A 23 4.43 16.58 -12.09
N LEU A 24 5.18 15.51 -11.82
CA LEU A 24 6.64 15.55 -11.83
C LEU A 24 7.23 15.90 -13.22
N ILE A 25 6.50 15.59 -14.29
CA ILE A 25 6.89 15.92 -15.68
C ILE A 25 6.42 17.33 -16.09
N ASN A 26 5.17 17.68 -15.77
CA ASN A 26 4.56 18.91 -16.28
C ASN A 26 4.90 20.13 -15.43
N ASP A 27 4.74 20.00 -14.11
CA ASP A 27 4.96 21.06 -13.15
C ASP A 27 5.26 20.48 -11.76
N PRO A 28 6.55 20.21 -11.47
CA PRO A 28 6.95 19.58 -10.22
C PRO A 28 6.83 20.54 -9.02
N GLU A 29 6.74 21.85 -9.26
CA GLU A 29 6.66 22.84 -8.20
C GLU A 29 5.35 22.71 -7.40
N VAL A 30 4.27 22.31 -8.08
CA VAL A 30 2.96 22.02 -7.49
C VAL A 30 3.05 20.96 -6.38
N LEU A 31 3.92 19.96 -6.54
CA LEU A 31 4.15 18.94 -5.51
C LEU A 31 4.90 19.52 -4.31
N SER A 32 5.98 20.28 -4.53
CA SER A 32 6.78 20.86 -3.43
C SER A 32 6.04 21.92 -2.61
N THR A 33 5.16 22.68 -3.27
CA THR A 33 4.44 23.81 -2.65
C THR A 33 3.07 23.41 -2.11
N ALA A 34 2.68 22.14 -2.24
CA ALA A 34 1.43 21.64 -1.68
C ALA A 34 1.39 21.88 -0.17
N GLY A 35 0.28 22.43 0.33
CA GLY A 35 0.16 22.82 1.75
C GLY A 35 0.43 21.68 2.72
N PHE A 36 0.02 20.44 2.39
CA PHE A 36 0.34 19.26 3.18
C PHE A 36 1.85 18.94 3.20
N VAL A 37 2.56 19.10 2.08
CA VAL A 37 4.01 18.83 1.99
C VAL A 37 4.79 19.82 2.85
N ILE A 38 4.42 21.10 2.80
CA ILE A 38 5.04 22.14 3.63
C ILE A 38 4.74 21.88 5.11
N LEU A 39 3.48 21.63 5.45
CA LEU A 39 3.05 21.42 6.84
C LEU A 39 3.75 20.21 7.46
N LEU A 40 3.80 19.08 6.76
CA LEU A 40 4.45 17.88 7.26
C LEU A 40 5.98 18.07 7.36
N GLY A 41 6.56 18.75 6.37
CA GLY A 41 7.98 19.10 6.36
C GLY A 41 8.37 19.97 7.57
N GLN A 42 7.59 21.01 7.84
CA GLN A 42 7.79 21.89 8.99
C GLN A 42 7.56 21.15 10.31
N ALA A 43 6.53 20.31 10.40
CA ALA A 43 6.23 19.53 11.61
C ALA A 43 7.38 18.61 12.00
N MET A 44 8.03 17.97 11.03
CA MET A 44 9.19 17.11 11.26
C MET A 44 10.54 17.81 11.16
N ARG A 45 10.56 19.14 10.97
CA ARG A 45 11.77 19.97 10.85
C ARG A 45 12.74 19.47 9.77
N VAL A 46 12.21 18.94 8.67
CA VAL A 46 13.00 18.52 7.51
C VAL A 46 13.08 19.66 6.48
N PRO A 47 14.16 19.74 5.67
CA PRO A 47 14.30 20.78 4.67
C PRO A 47 13.16 20.73 3.64
N ILE A 48 12.62 21.90 3.33
CA ILE A 48 11.58 22.05 2.30
C ILE A 48 12.25 22.01 0.94
N LEU A 49 12.03 20.93 0.21
CA LEU A 49 12.59 20.74 -1.12
C LEU A 49 11.75 21.51 -2.13
N HIS A 50 12.39 22.42 -2.87
CA HIS A 50 11.79 23.12 -4.00
C HIS A 50 12.26 22.43 -5.28
N LEU A 51 11.32 22.04 -6.13
CA LEU A 51 11.65 21.31 -7.37
C LEU A 51 11.78 22.28 -8.53
N GLU A 52 12.97 22.34 -9.12
CA GLU A 52 13.20 23.08 -10.36
C GLU A 52 12.85 22.23 -11.58
N LYS A 53 12.09 22.83 -12.52
CA LYS A 53 11.63 22.16 -13.74
C LYS A 53 12.77 21.66 -14.65
N SER A 54 13.96 22.24 -14.57
CA SER A 54 15.08 21.88 -15.45
C SER A 54 15.83 20.63 -15.00
N ASN A 55 15.50 20.03 -13.85
CA ASN A 55 16.27 18.90 -13.33
C ASN A 55 15.88 17.59 -14.04
N PRO A 56 16.79 16.98 -14.82
CA PRO A 56 16.50 15.75 -15.57
C PRO A 56 16.22 14.54 -14.66
N VAL A 57 16.65 14.58 -13.39
CA VAL A 57 16.38 13.52 -12.41
C VAL A 57 14.87 13.39 -12.13
N LEU A 58 14.10 14.46 -12.29
CA LEU A 58 12.65 14.44 -12.11
C LEU A 58 11.94 13.57 -13.15
N ALA A 59 12.43 13.56 -14.39
CA ALA A 59 11.89 12.67 -15.43
C ALA A 59 12.14 11.19 -15.09
N ILE A 60 13.32 10.87 -14.56
CA ILE A 60 13.66 9.51 -14.11
C ILE A 60 12.76 9.09 -12.95
N ALA A 61 12.57 9.98 -11.96
CA ALA A 61 11.67 9.73 -10.85
C ALA A 61 10.21 9.55 -11.32
N ALA A 62 9.76 10.31 -12.32
CA ALA A 62 8.42 10.18 -12.87
C ALA A 62 8.19 8.80 -13.50
N ILE A 63 9.18 8.31 -14.26
CA ILE A 63 9.16 6.97 -14.84
C ILE A 63 9.14 5.90 -13.73
N ALA A 64 9.90 6.10 -12.65
CA ALA A 64 9.90 5.18 -11.51
C ALA A 64 8.52 5.12 -10.84
N PHE A 65 7.88 6.25 -10.55
CA PHE A 65 6.52 6.27 -9.98
C PHE A 65 5.48 5.67 -10.92
N PHE A 66 5.60 5.91 -12.23
CA PHE A 66 4.73 5.30 -13.22
C PHE A 66 4.90 3.77 -13.27
N SER A 67 6.14 3.28 -13.23
CA SER A 67 6.46 1.86 -13.18
C SER A 67 5.89 1.20 -11.92
N LEU A 68 5.97 1.86 -10.76
CA LEU A 68 5.35 1.39 -9.52
C LEU A 68 3.82 1.29 -9.66
N GLY A 69 3.18 2.30 -10.26
CA GLY A 69 1.75 2.26 -10.53
C GLY A 69 1.35 1.11 -11.45
N LEU A 70 2.09 0.89 -12.54
CA LEU A 70 1.85 -0.24 -13.45
C LEU A 70 2.04 -1.60 -12.75
N GLY A 71 3.05 -1.71 -11.90
CA GLY A 71 3.31 -2.93 -11.11
C GLY A 71 2.12 -3.33 -10.22
N ASP A 72 1.28 -2.38 -9.84
CA ASP A 72 0.06 -2.63 -9.07
C ASP A 72 -1.20 -2.75 -9.93
N VAL A 73 -1.25 -2.09 -11.09
CA VAL A 73 -2.36 -2.24 -12.05
C VAL A 73 -2.45 -3.68 -12.57
N ILE A 74 -1.32 -4.31 -12.90
CA ILE A 74 -1.32 -5.65 -13.51
C ILE A 74 -1.94 -6.70 -12.57
N PRO A 75 -1.50 -6.84 -11.30
CA PRO A 75 -2.12 -7.79 -10.36
C PRO A 75 -3.57 -7.42 -10.01
N LEU A 76 -3.92 -6.13 -10.06
CA LEU A 76 -5.28 -5.66 -9.80
C LEU A 76 -6.23 -6.07 -10.93
N LEU A 77 -5.81 -5.97 -12.19
CA LEU A 77 -6.57 -6.46 -13.35
C LEU A 77 -6.68 -7.98 -13.38
N ALA A 78 -5.67 -8.70 -12.88
CA ALA A 78 -5.69 -10.15 -12.73
C ALA A 78 -6.49 -10.64 -11.50
N GLU A 79 -7.08 -9.73 -10.73
CA GLU A 79 -7.78 -10.01 -9.46
C GLU A 79 -6.97 -10.86 -8.45
N ASN A 80 -5.64 -10.77 -8.48
CA ASN A 80 -4.77 -11.60 -7.66
C ASN A 80 -4.66 -11.05 -6.23
N THR A 81 -5.59 -11.43 -5.36
CA THR A 81 -5.62 -10.98 -3.95
C THR A 81 -4.42 -11.49 -3.14
N LEU A 82 -3.91 -12.68 -3.45
CA LEU A 82 -2.78 -13.30 -2.73
C LEU A 82 -1.49 -12.49 -2.86
N TYR A 83 -1.28 -11.88 -4.03
CA TYR A 83 -0.15 -10.98 -4.27
C TYR A 83 -0.18 -9.79 -3.31
N PHE A 84 -1.33 -9.11 -3.21
CA PHE A 84 -1.47 -7.95 -2.35
C PHE A 84 -1.36 -8.31 -0.87
N GLU A 85 -1.92 -9.45 -0.43
CA GLU A 85 -1.79 -9.93 0.95
C GLU A 85 -0.33 -10.09 1.38
N SER A 86 0.52 -10.57 0.48
CA SER A 86 1.94 -10.82 0.77
C SER A 86 2.79 -9.56 0.70
N VAL A 87 2.51 -8.70 -0.28
CA VAL A 87 3.35 -7.53 -0.60
C VAL A 87 2.99 -6.31 0.26
N LEU A 88 1.73 -6.09 0.60
CA LEU A 88 1.27 -4.95 1.40
C LEU A 88 1.98 -4.82 2.77
N PRO A 89 2.08 -5.87 3.62
CA PRO A 89 2.74 -5.73 4.92
C PRO A 89 4.23 -5.37 4.77
N ILE A 90 4.89 -5.91 3.74
CA ILE A 90 6.29 -5.59 3.43
C ILE A 90 6.43 -4.12 3.02
N ARG A 91 5.51 -3.60 2.19
CA ARG A 91 5.50 -2.18 1.80
C ARG A 91 5.25 -1.26 2.99
N VAL A 92 4.25 -1.56 3.81
CA VAL A 92 3.97 -0.77 5.03
C VAL A 92 5.21 -0.72 5.93
N ALA A 93 5.85 -1.87 6.16
CA ALA A 93 7.08 -1.93 6.94
C ALA A 93 8.21 -1.10 6.30
N GLY A 94 8.42 -1.20 4.99
CA GLY A 94 9.44 -0.44 4.27
C GLY A 94 9.23 1.08 4.37
N PHE A 95 8.01 1.56 4.16
CA PHE A 95 7.70 2.99 4.26
C PHE A 95 7.72 3.49 5.71
N MET A 96 7.36 2.65 6.68
CA MET A 96 7.51 2.98 8.10
C MET A 96 8.98 3.12 8.49
N ILE A 97 9.86 2.23 8.02
CA ILE A 97 11.32 2.34 8.23
C ILE A 97 11.85 3.61 7.57
N LEU A 98 11.42 3.93 6.34
CA LEU A 98 11.81 5.15 5.65
C LEU A 98 11.38 6.41 6.43
N ALA A 99 10.13 6.45 6.89
CA ALA A 99 9.62 7.56 7.70
C ALA A 99 10.37 7.70 9.03
N ALA A 100 10.66 6.58 9.71
CA ALA A 100 11.46 6.56 10.92
C ALA A 100 12.90 7.03 10.68
N TYR A 101 13.51 6.65 9.55
CA TYR A 101 14.84 7.10 9.17
C TYR A 101 14.89 8.62 8.97
N VAL A 102 13.91 9.17 8.24
CA VAL A 102 13.79 10.62 8.02
C VAL A 102 13.62 11.38 9.34
N TYR A 103 12.89 10.79 10.30
CA TYR A 103 12.72 11.36 11.64
C TYR A 103 14.00 11.36 12.47
N ILE A 104 14.79 10.29 12.44
CA ILE A 104 16.02 10.16 13.24
C ILE A 104 17.17 10.99 12.65
N VAL A 105 17.28 11.02 11.32
CA VAL A 105 18.40 11.66 10.61
C VAL A 105 17.88 12.76 9.67
N PRO A 106 17.44 13.91 10.18
CA PRO A 106 16.84 14.97 9.37
C PRO A 106 17.81 15.66 8.41
N THR A 107 19.14 15.47 8.57
CA THR A 107 20.19 16.08 7.74
C THR A 107 20.63 15.22 6.55
N SER A 108 20.08 14.02 6.40
CA SER A 108 20.41 13.12 5.28
C SER A 108 19.84 13.66 3.96
N ILE A 109 20.46 13.32 2.83
CA ILE A 109 20.01 13.69 1.47
C ILE A 109 18.58 13.16 1.21
N LEU A 110 18.24 12.03 1.83
CA LEU A 110 16.90 11.42 1.71
C LEU A 110 15.85 12.12 2.60
N SER A 111 16.28 12.93 3.56
CA SER A 111 15.40 13.59 4.53
C SER A 111 14.96 14.93 3.97
N ASN A 112 13.86 14.90 3.22
CA ASN A 112 13.25 16.10 2.66
C ASN A 112 11.73 16.05 2.80
N SER A 113 11.09 17.22 2.70
CA SER A 113 9.64 17.37 2.86
C SER A 113 8.83 16.48 1.91
N LEU A 114 9.29 16.28 0.67
CA LEU A 114 8.61 15.47 -0.34
C LEU A 114 8.69 13.98 -0.06
N VAL A 115 9.87 13.45 0.24
CA VAL A 115 10.09 12.04 0.60
C VAL A 115 9.32 11.70 1.86
N LEU A 116 9.32 12.58 2.85
CA LEU A 116 8.53 12.40 4.07
C LEU A 116 7.04 12.30 3.76
N THR A 117 6.52 13.26 3.00
CA THR A 117 5.09 13.31 2.69
C THR A 117 4.66 12.12 1.86
N PHE A 118 5.48 11.73 0.87
CA PHE A 118 5.25 10.53 0.08
C PHE A 118 5.26 9.27 0.95
N ALA A 119 6.26 9.10 1.82
CA ALA A 119 6.34 7.96 2.74
C ALA A 119 5.13 7.90 3.68
N PHE A 120 4.66 9.05 4.17
CA PHE A 120 3.48 9.14 5.01
C PHE A 120 2.20 8.72 4.27
N PHE A 121 1.97 9.24 3.07
CA PHE A 121 0.81 8.85 2.26
C PHE A 121 0.84 7.38 1.85
N GLU A 122 2.01 6.87 1.44
CA GLU A 122 2.17 5.45 1.12
C GLU A 122 1.92 4.58 2.36
N PHE A 123 2.50 4.93 3.50
CA PHE A 123 2.23 4.20 4.74
C PHE A 123 0.73 4.18 5.06
N TRP A 124 0.08 5.35 5.03
CA TRP A 124 -1.34 5.48 5.35
C TRP A 124 -2.25 4.71 4.38
N LEU A 125 -2.03 4.86 3.07
CA LEU A 125 -2.81 4.17 2.05
C LEU A 125 -2.61 2.66 2.12
N ASN A 126 -1.36 2.17 2.20
CA ASN A 126 -1.10 0.73 2.28
C ASN A 126 -1.66 0.14 3.57
N PHE A 127 -1.62 0.88 4.69
CA PHE A 127 -2.24 0.44 5.94
C PHE A 127 -3.77 0.32 5.82
N LEU A 128 -4.43 1.29 5.20
CA LEU A 128 -5.87 1.23 4.95
C LEU A 128 -6.25 0.07 4.00
N ILE A 129 -5.48 -0.14 2.94
CA ILE A 129 -5.70 -1.26 2.01
C ILE A 129 -5.55 -2.59 2.76
N TYR A 130 -4.48 -2.75 3.55
CA TYR A 130 -4.21 -3.97 4.31
C TYR A 130 -5.35 -4.31 5.27
N ASN A 131 -5.85 -3.34 6.03
CA ASN A 131 -6.96 -3.57 6.95
C ASN A 131 -8.24 -4.01 6.23
N ASN A 132 -8.62 -3.31 5.15
CA ASN A 132 -9.80 -3.68 4.38
C ASN A 132 -9.66 -5.06 3.73
N LEU A 133 -8.47 -5.39 3.20
CA LEU A 133 -8.21 -6.70 2.61
C LEU A 133 -8.32 -7.83 3.64
N ARG A 134 -7.80 -7.60 4.85
CA ARG A 134 -7.89 -8.55 5.96
C ARG A 134 -9.32 -8.75 6.42
N ASP A 135 -10.08 -7.67 6.53
CA ASP A 135 -11.50 -7.74 6.88
C ASP A 135 -12.30 -8.52 5.83
N GLU A 136 -12.13 -8.20 4.55
CA GLU A 136 -12.78 -8.92 3.44
C GLU A 136 -12.45 -10.41 3.46
N LYS A 137 -11.19 -10.77 3.72
CA LYS A 137 -10.78 -12.17 3.87
C LYS A 137 -11.48 -12.85 5.04
N TYR A 138 -11.57 -12.18 6.18
CA TYR A 138 -12.26 -12.72 7.36
C TYR A 138 -13.74 -12.97 7.09
N TYR A 139 -14.43 -12.03 6.43
CA TYR A 139 -15.83 -12.22 6.04
C TYR A 139 -16.02 -13.37 5.04
N LYS A 140 -15.15 -13.47 4.03
CA LYS A 140 -15.19 -14.58 3.05
C LYS A 140 -14.97 -15.93 3.72
N MET A 141 -13.98 -16.01 4.62
CA MET A 141 -13.68 -17.24 5.37
C MET A 141 -14.82 -17.64 6.29
N LYS A 142 -15.40 -16.69 7.02
CA LYS A 142 -16.56 -16.93 7.89
C LYS A 142 -17.75 -17.47 7.11
N LYS A 143 -18.07 -16.84 5.98
CA LYS A 143 -19.15 -17.28 5.09
C LYS A 143 -18.89 -18.68 4.53
N PHE A 144 -17.65 -18.97 4.12
CA PHE A 144 -17.26 -20.30 3.64
C PHE A 144 -17.44 -21.37 4.72
N VAL A 145 -17.08 -21.09 5.97
CA VAL A 145 -17.27 -22.02 7.10
C VAL A 145 -18.75 -22.18 7.45
N GLU A 146 -19.57 -21.12 7.37
CA GLU A 146 -21.01 -21.22 7.59
C GLU A 146 -21.72 -22.04 6.50
N GLU A 147 -21.32 -21.88 5.23
CA GLU A 147 -21.92 -22.61 4.09
C GLU A 147 -21.42 -24.06 3.97
N ASN A 148 -20.16 -24.34 4.31
CA ASN A 148 -19.55 -25.68 4.18
C ASN A 148 -19.38 -26.39 5.53
N GLY A 149 -19.88 -25.81 6.63
CA GLY A 149 -19.72 -26.36 7.97
C GLY A 149 -20.35 -27.74 8.14
N GLU A 150 -21.48 -28.00 7.45
CA GLU A 150 -22.14 -29.30 7.45
C GLU A 150 -21.32 -30.38 6.70
N GLU A 151 -20.65 -30.01 5.61
CA GLU A 151 -19.78 -30.93 4.86
C GLU A 151 -18.45 -31.19 5.61
N ILE A 152 -17.87 -30.16 6.22
CA ILE A 152 -16.65 -30.28 7.02
C ILE A 152 -16.87 -31.17 8.26
N GLN A 153 -18.05 -31.08 8.90
CA GLN A 153 -18.41 -31.98 10.01
C GLN A 153 -18.62 -33.43 9.57
N ARG A 154 -19.18 -33.67 8.37
CA ARG A 154 -19.34 -35.03 7.82
C ARG A 154 -17.98 -35.69 7.52
N VAL A 155 -17.05 -34.96 6.90
CA VAL A 155 -15.71 -35.48 6.57
C VAL A 155 -14.85 -35.70 7.82
N GLN A 156 -14.94 -34.83 8.83
CA GLN A 156 -14.28 -35.08 10.13
C GLN A 156 -14.87 -36.29 10.86
N GLY A 157 -16.19 -36.49 10.80
CA GLY A 157 -16.85 -37.66 11.40
C GLY A 157 -16.45 -38.99 10.75
N GLU A 158 -16.18 -39.01 9.45
CA GLU A 158 -15.66 -40.19 8.74
C GLU A 158 -14.20 -40.51 9.09
N GLN A 159 -13.32 -39.51 9.21
CA GLN A 159 -11.91 -39.75 9.54
C GLN A 159 -11.69 -40.29 10.97
N VAL A 160 -12.55 -39.93 11.92
CA VAL A 160 -12.47 -40.43 13.30
C VAL A 160 -12.93 -41.90 13.41
N ARG A 161 -13.69 -42.41 12.43
CA ARG A 161 -14.24 -43.79 12.46
C ARG A 161 -13.30 -44.88 11.95
N VAL A 162 -12.14 -44.55 11.38
CA VAL A 162 -11.29 -45.51 10.63
C VAL A 162 -10.16 -46.13 11.45
N VAL A 163 -10.15 -45.98 12.79
CA VAL A 163 -9.15 -46.62 13.66
C VAL A 163 -9.80 -47.29 14.88
N GLU A 164 -10.81 -48.12 14.64
CA GLU A 164 -11.06 -49.26 15.53
C GLU A 164 -10.35 -50.44 14.88
N LEU A 165 -9.11 -50.70 15.33
CA LEU A 165 -8.38 -51.92 15.03
C LEU A 165 -9.09 -53.04 15.80
N ASP A 166 -9.81 -53.89 15.09
CA ASP A 166 -10.27 -55.18 15.62
C ASP A 166 -9.03 -56.01 16.02
N ASP A 167 -9.03 -56.48 17.27
CA ASP A 167 -8.00 -57.29 17.94
C ASP A 167 -7.65 -58.61 17.21
#